data_AF-S6ABH9-F1
#
_entry.id   AF-S6ABH9-F1
#
_cell.length_a   1.000
_cell.length_b   1.000
_cell.length_c   1.000
_cell.angle_alpha   90.00
_cell.angle_beta   90.00
_cell.angle_gamma   90.00
#
_symmetry.space_group_name_H-M   'P 1'
#
loop_
_entity.id
_entity.type
_entity.pdbx_description
1 polymer ?
#
loop_
_entity_poly.entity_id
_entity_poly.type
_entity_poly.pdbx_seq_one_letter_code
_entity_poly.pdbx_strand_id
1 'polypeptide(L)'
;MKKYWIGILLLISMPAWAIQPYAPTSAEQAMCQARVYSRLDHNNPNSAHMHHYCDGLRFLNRAYAAIGNKQEMGHYLNESINNFDYVLGHTQEDYAMRGEVHMGKARALKLMGKHWEAAAEFTKILRYSPDSPEVYQALADYHQEMGNKPKALEMATEGLRRNPGSQALKRRYTELGGKLPYPEAVAITVPTEATRDEVKEVTSEAAPPSGEATSQATDDANLTAPTGPTPQNDPPKIGSPTNPYCRFCTD
;
A
#
# COMPACT_ATOMS: atom_id res chain seq x y z
N MET A 1 57.59 -30.37 -36.90
CA MET A 1 56.18 -29.94 -37.08
C MET A 1 55.46 -30.08 -35.74
N LYS A 2 55.22 -28.98 -35.01
CA LYS A 2 54.39 -28.98 -33.80
C LYS A 2 53.18 -28.09 -34.07
N LYS A 3 52.01 -28.71 -34.26
CA LYS A 3 50.73 -27.99 -34.43
C LYS A 3 50.16 -27.74 -33.04
N TYR A 4 50.14 -26.48 -32.61
CA TYR A 4 49.45 -26.07 -31.39
C TYR A 4 47.96 -25.88 -31.72
N TRP A 5 47.11 -26.67 -31.08
CA TRP A 5 45.66 -26.50 -31.11
C TRP A 5 45.29 -25.39 -30.13
N ILE A 6 44.93 -24.22 -30.66
CA ILE A 6 44.33 -23.15 -29.87
C ILE A 6 42.86 -23.53 -29.68
N GLY A 7 42.55 -24.11 -28.53
CA GLY A 7 41.18 -24.37 -28.11
C GLY A 7 40.48 -23.04 -27.85
N ILE A 8 39.51 -22.70 -28.69
CA ILE A 8 38.62 -21.55 -28.47
C ILE A 8 37.68 -21.92 -27.32
N LEU A 9 37.92 -21.35 -26.14
CA LEU A 9 36.98 -21.40 -25.02
C LEU A 9 35.79 -20.49 -25.38
N LEU A 10 34.70 -21.08 -25.88
CA LEU A 10 33.43 -20.38 -26.03
C LEU A 10 32.86 -20.09 -24.63
N LEU A 11 33.11 -18.88 -24.13
CA LEU A 11 32.39 -18.30 -22.99
C LEU A 11 30.94 -18.06 -23.43
N ILE A 12 30.10 -19.08 -23.25
CA ILE A 12 28.65 -18.92 -23.34
C ILE A 12 28.25 -18.03 -22.16
N SER A 13 28.06 -16.74 -22.44
CA SER A 13 27.38 -15.80 -21.55
C SER A 13 25.97 -16.35 -21.32
N MET A 14 25.79 -17.17 -20.29
CA MET A 14 24.44 -17.50 -19.83
C MET A 14 23.78 -16.17 -19.48
N PRO A 15 22.60 -15.88 -20.04
CA PRO A 15 21.91 -14.66 -19.68
C PRO A 15 21.61 -14.76 -18.18
N ALA A 16 22.12 -13.81 -17.41
CA ALA A 16 21.95 -13.77 -15.96
C ALA A 16 20.49 -13.41 -15.65
N TRP A 17 19.60 -14.39 -15.76
CA TRP A 17 18.23 -14.33 -15.26
C TRP A 17 18.32 -14.61 -13.76
N ALA A 18 18.94 -13.67 -13.05
CA ALA A 18 19.23 -13.83 -11.65
C ALA A 18 17.99 -13.42 -10.85
N ILE A 19 17.25 -14.42 -10.35
CA ILE A 19 16.37 -14.22 -9.21
C ILE A 19 17.15 -13.39 -8.19
N GLN A 20 16.62 -12.22 -7.84
CA GLN A 20 17.24 -11.32 -6.90
C GLN A 20 17.49 -12.06 -5.58
N PRO A 21 18.62 -11.80 -4.90
CA PRO A 21 18.96 -12.47 -3.66
C PRO A 21 17.84 -12.27 -2.64
N TYR A 22 17.65 -13.24 -1.76
CA TYR A 22 16.62 -13.15 -0.73
C TYR A 22 16.78 -11.88 0.13
N ALA A 23 18.02 -11.43 0.38
CA ALA A 23 18.30 -10.23 1.13
C ALA A 23 17.63 -8.97 0.51
N PRO A 24 17.11 -8.06 1.36
CA PRO A 24 16.51 -6.82 0.87
C PRO A 24 17.57 -5.82 0.41
N THR A 25 17.25 -5.07 -0.64
CA THR A 25 17.98 -3.88 -1.08
C THR A 25 17.78 -2.71 -0.11
N SER A 26 18.62 -1.68 -0.20
CA SER A 26 18.45 -0.45 0.59
C SER A 26 17.09 0.23 0.33
N ALA A 27 16.61 0.22 -0.92
CA ALA A 27 15.29 0.75 -1.28
C ALA A 27 14.15 -0.05 -0.62
N GLU A 28 14.24 -1.38 -0.60
CA GLU A 28 13.26 -2.23 0.08
C GLU A 28 13.28 -2.04 1.60
N GLN A 29 14.46 -1.90 2.20
CA GLN A 29 14.60 -1.57 3.62
C GLN A 29 13.95 -0.22 3.95
N ALA A 30 14.20 0.82 3.14
CA ALA A 30 13.58 2.12 3.31
C ALA A 30 12.05 2.07 3.17
N MET A 31 11.54 1.31 2.20
CA MET A 31 10.11 1.06 2.04
C MET A 31 9.53 0.38 3.29
N CYS A 32 10.17 -0.67 3.81
CA CYS A 32 9.69 -1.38 4.99
C CYS A 32 9.73 -0.50 6.24
N GLN A 33 10.78 0.31 6.40
CA GLN A 33 10.85 1.26 7.50
C GLN A 33 9.69 2.26 7.45
N ALA A 34 9.44 2.86 6.28
CA ALA A 34 8.41 3.88 6.13
C ALA A 34 6.99 3.33 6.22
N ARG A 35 6.74 2.12 5.69
CA ARG A 35 5.39 1.55 5.59
C ARG A 35 5.03 0.62 6.72
N VAL A 36 5.99 -0.07 7.31
CA VAL A 36 5.71 -1.13 8.29
C VAL A 36 6.25 -0.70 9.64
N TYR A 37 7.57 -0.61 9.77
CA TYR A 37 8.22 -0.54 11.08
C TYR A 37 7.97 0.76 11.83
N SER A 38 7.81 1.90 11.14
CA SER A 38 7.50 3.19 11.76
C SER A 38 6.13 3.25 12.46
N ARG A 39 5.24 2.30 12.18
CA ARG A 39 3.86 2.26 12.71
C ARG A 39 3.64 1.16 13.76
N LEU A 40 4.69 0.39 14.09
CA LEU A 40 4.54 -0.75 15.00
C LEU A 40 4.54 -0.32 16.46
N ASP A 41 3.63 -0.92 17.22
CA ASP A 41 3.76 -0.95 18.68
C ASP A 41 4.66 -2.12 19.05
N HIS A 42 5.91 -1.83 19.43
CA HIS A 42 6.90 -2.86 19.79
C HIS A 42 6.55 -3.63 21.07
N ASN A 43 5.59 -3.16 21.88
CA ASN A 43 5.09 -3.90 23.04
C ASN A 43 4.03 -4.94 22.65
N ASN A 44 3.45 -4.83 21.46
CA ASN A 44 2.49 -5.78 20.95
C ASN A 44 3.22 -7.03 20.41
N PRO A 45 2.94 -8.25 20.93
CA PRO A 45 3.63 -9.46 20.49
C PRO A 45 3.43 -9.76 19.00
N ASN A 46 2.33 -9.31 18.39
CA ASN A 46 2.10 -9.45 16.95
C ASN A 46 3.14 -8.71 16.11
N SER A 47 3.74 -7.63 16.63
CA SER A 47 4.70 -6.79 15.91
C SER A 47 5.99 -7.53 15.57
N ALA A 48 6.36 -8.55 16.35
CA ALA A 48 7.52 -9.39 16.07
C ALA A 48 7.43 -10.10 14.71
N HIS A 49 6.21 -10.34 14.21
CA HIS A 49 5.97 -11.04 12.94
C HIS A 49 5.92 -10.09 11.73
N MET A 50 6.02 -8.77 11.93
CA MET A 50 5.83 -7.79 10.84
C MET A 50 7.01 -7.72 9.87
N HIS A 51 8.15 -8.35 10.17
CA HIS A 51 9.21 -8.53 9.18
C HIS A 51 8.75 -9.42 8.03
N HIS A 52 7.95 -10.45 8.29
CA HIS A 52 7.30 -11.23 7.23
C HIS A 52 6.29 -10.39 6.44
N TYR A 53 5.56 -9.47 7.06
CA TYR A 53 4.70 -8.55 6.28
C TYR A 53 5.52 -7.69 5.32
N CYS A 54 6.65 -7.13 5.79
CA CYS A 54 7.63 -6.44 4.95
C CYS A 54 8.17 -7.33 3.81
N ASP A 55 8.57 -8.57 4.11
CA ASP A 55 9.03 -9.53 3.11
C ASP A 55 7.95 -9.82 2.07
N GLY A 56 6.71 -10.00 2.51
CA GLY A 56 5.55 -10.20 1.63
C GLY A 56 5.38 -9.04 0.65
N LEU A 57 5.49 -7.80 1.12
CA LEU A 57 5.40 -6.60 0.28
C LEU A 57 6.56 -6.45 -0.70
N ARG A 58 7.80 -6.67 -0.27
CA ARG A 58 8.96 -6.51 -1.17
C ARG A 58 8.93 -7.56 -2.28
N PHE A 59 8.59 -8.81 -1.96
CA PHE A 59 8.46 -9.87 -2.96
C PHE A 59 7.30 -9.61 -3.92
N LEU A 60 6.19 -9.04 -3.43
CA LEU A 60 5.12 -8.59 -4.32
C LEU A 60 5.60 -7.51 -5.30
N ASN A 61 6.41 -6.55 -4.84
CA ASN A 61 7.00 -5.54 -5.73
C ASN A 61 7.96 -6.16 -6.75
N ARG A 62 8.80 -7.11 -6.34
CA ARG A 62 9.67 -7.86 -7.27
C ARG A 62 8.85 -8.65 -8.29
N ALA A 63 7.73 -9.25 -7.88
CA ALA A 63 6.81 -9.94 -8.80
C ALA A 63 6.25 -8.98 -9.85
N TYR A 64 5.87 -7.75 -9.47
CA TYR A 64 5.45 -6.72 -10.41
C TYR A 64 6.59 -6.32 -11.37
N ALA A 65 7.82 -6.19 -10.89
CA ALA A 65 8.99 -5.90 -11.73
C ALA A 65 9.34 -7.05 -12.70
N ALA A 66 8.99 -8.29 -12.32
CA ALA A 66 9.22 -9.49 -13.13
C ALA A 66 8.07 -9.80 -14.12
N ILE A 67 7.10 -8.91 -14.31
CA ILE A 67 6.05 -9.10 -15.31
C ILE A 67 6.68 -9.33 -16.69
N GLY A 68 6.27 -10.41 -17.35
CA GLY A 68 6.88 -10.87 -18.61
C GLY A 68 7.82 -12.07 -18.43
N ASN A 69 8.40 -12.25 -17.25
CA ASN A 69 9.15 -13.44 -16.86
C ASN A 69 8.33 -14.31 -15.89
N LYS A 70 7.55 -15.25 -16.43
CA LYS A 70 6.61 -16.08 -15.64
C LYS A 70 7.29 -16.88 -14.54
N GLN A 71 8.53 -17.35 -14.76
CA GLN A 71 9.24 -18.17 -13.78
C GLN A 71 9.66 -17.32 -12.58
N GLU A 72 10.27 -16.17 -12.83
CA GLU A 72 10.73 -15.25 -11.79
C GLU A 72 9.53 -14.63 -11.04
N MET A 73 8.51 -14.18 -11.78
CA MET A 73 7.27 -13.68 -11.20
C MET A 73 6.61 -14.74 -10.31
N GLY A 74 6.51 -15.99 -10.79
CA GLY A 74 5.95 -17.10 -10.02
C GLY A 74 6.72 -17.39 -8.73
N HIS A 75 8.06 -17.32 -8.78
CA HIS A 75 8.89 -17.46 -7.59
C HIS A 75 8.60 -16.36 -6.56
N TYR A 76 8.65 -15.09 -6.96
CA TYR A 76 8.39 -13.98 -6.04
C TYR A 76 6.95 -13.96 -5.50
N LEU A 77 5.97 -14.37 -6.30
CA LEU A 77 4.59 -14.51 -5.84
C LEU A 77 4.45 -15.58 -4.76
N ASN A 78 5.13 -16.72 -4.91
CA ASN A 78 5.14 -17.74 -3.87
C ASN A 78 5.79 -17.23 -2.59
N GLU A 79 6.95 -16.58 -2.67
CA GLU A 79 7.60 -15.97 -1.50
C GLU A 79 6.69 -14.92 -0.83
N SER A 80 6.03 -14.09 -1.63
CA SER A 80 5.10 -13.08 -1.14
C SER A 80 3.93 -13.70 -0.36
N ILE A 81 3.27 -14.71 -0.94
CA ILE A 81 2.13 -15.41 -0.34
C ILE A 81 2.55 -16.14 0.94
N ASN A 82 3.68 -16.85 0.92
CA ASN A 82 4.19 -17.58 2.10
C ASN A 82 4.43 -16.65 3.29
N ASN A 83 4.97 -15.46 3.03
CA ASN A 83 5.22 -14.46 4.06
C ASN A 83 3.92 -13.86 4.62
N PHE A 84 2.92 -13.59 3.78
CA PHE A 84 1.61 -13.18 4.28
C PHE A 84 0.91 -14.28 5.09
N ASP A 85 0.99 -15.54 4.64
CA ASP A 85 0.43 -16.68 5.36
C ASP A 85 1.10 -16.88 6.72
N TYR A 86 2.41 -16.67 6.82
CA TYR A 86 3.11 -16.67 8.10
C TYR A 86 2.49 -15.65 9.05
N VAL A 87 2.34 -14.40 8.63
CA VAL A 87 1.76 -13.34 9.47
C VAL A 87 0.34 -13.71 9.92
N LEU A 88 -0.49 -14.19 8.99
CA LEU A 88 -1.87 -14.56 9.29
C LEU A 88 -1.96 -15.77 10.25
N GLY A 89 -0.99 -16.68 10.23
CA GLY A 89 -0.91 -17.82 11.13
C GLY A 89 -0.30 -17.53 12.51
N HIS A 90 0.41 -16.41 12.67
CA HIS A 90 1.15 -16.07 13.89
C HIS A 90 0.67 -14.78 14.56
N THR A 91 -0.41 -14.17 14.08
CA THR A 91 -1.02 -12.99 14.70
C THR A 91 -2.45 -13.25 15.14
N GLN A 92 -2.88 -12.57 16.20
CA GLN A 92 -4.25 -12.65 16.71
C GLN A 92 -5.26 -12.06 15.71
N GLU A 93 -6.47 -12.61 15.63
CA GLU A 93 -7.49 -12.22 14.63
C GLU A 93 -7.88 -10.74 14.67
N ASP A 94 -7.77 -10.09 15.83
CA ASP A 94 -8.07 -8.68 16.07
C ASP A 94 -6.88 -7.75 15.80
N TYR A 95 -5.72 -8.28 15.38
CA TYR A 95 -4.55 -7.49 15.10
C TYR A 95 -4.80 -6.55 13.90
N ALA A 96 -4.66 -5.23 14.15
CA ALA A 96 -5.08 -4.18 13.23
C ALA A 96 -4.49 -4.28 11.81
N MET A 97 -3.26 -4.78 11.67
CA MET A 97 -2.61 -4.89 10.35
C MET A 97 -3.10 -6.06 9.51
N ARG A 98 -3.92 -6.99 10.03
CA ARG A 98 -4.40 -8.16 9.27
C ARG A 98 -5.17 -7.77 8.02
N GLY A 99 -5.90 -6.66 8.03
CA GLY A 99 -6.53 -6.11 6.83
C GLY A 99 -5.53 -5.80 5.71
N GLU A 100 -4.40 -5.17 6.05
CA GLU A 100 -3.33 -4.85 5.09
C GLU A 100 -2.60 -6.11 4.60
N VAL A 101 -2.45 -7.12 5.47
CA VAL A 101 -1.85 -8.42 5.13
C VAL A 101 -2.75 -9.20 4.17
N HIS A 102 -4.05 -9.28 4.44
CA HIS A 102 -5.03 -9.87 3.51
C HIS A 102 -5.06 -9.14 2.18
N MET A 103 -4.96 -7.80 2.17
CA MET A 103 -4.84 -7.01 0.95
C MET A 103 -3.59 -7.39 0.13
N GLY A 104 -2.44 -7.50 0.77
CA GLY A 104 -1.20 -7.93 0.13
C GLY A 104 -1.33 -9.33 -0.50
N LYS A 105 -1.86 -10.28 0.26
CA LYS A 105 -2.08 -11.65 -0.20
C LYS A 105 -3.07 -11.71 -1.36
N ALA A 106 -4.18 -10.98 -1.29
CA ALA A 106 -5.18 -10.91 -2.36
C ALA A 106 -4.58 -10.39 -3.66
N ARG A 107 -3.73 -9.34 -3.60
CA ARG A 107 -3.02 -8.80 -4.77
C ARG A 107 -2.04 -9.82 -5.36
N ALA A 108 -1.27 -10.51 -4.53
CA ALA A 108 -0.34 -11.56 -4.97
C ALA A 108 -1.09 -12.72 -5.66
N LEU A 109 -2.17 -13.21 -5.05
CA LEU A 109 -3.02 -14.26 -5.62
C LEU A 109 -3.65 -13.83 -6.95
N LYS A 110 -4.18 -12.61 -7.02
CA LYS A 110 -4.72 -12.06 -8.27
C LYS A 110 -3.66 -12.01 -9.37
N LEU A 111 -2.45 -11.53 -9.06
CA LEU A 111 -1.35 -11.50 -10.03
C LEU A 111 -0.90 -12.91 -10.45
N MET A 112 -1.07 -13.91 -9.57
CA MET A 112 -0.82 -15.32 -9.86
C MET A 112 -1.92 -15.99 -10.71
N GLY A 113 -3.03 -15.30 -11.01
CA GLY A 113 -4.20 -15.88 -11.68
C GLY A 113 -5.09 -16.73 -10.77
N LYS A 114 -4.86 -16.67 -9.45
CA LYS A 114 -5.65 -17.35 -8.41
C LYS A 114 -6.85 -16.49 -7.99
N HIS A 115 -7.75 -16.28 -8.95
CA HIS A 115 -8.86 -15.31 -8.82
C HIS A 115 -9.82 -15.67 -7.68
N TRP A 116 -10.12 -16.96 -7.48
CA TRP A 116 -11.05 -17.38 -6.41
C TRP A 116 -10.44 -17.21 -5.03
N GLU A 117 -9.16 -17.56 -4.84
CA GLU A 117 -8.45 -17.33 -3.59
C GLU A 117 -8.33 -15.83 -3.31
N ALA A 118 -8.03 -15.02 -4.32
CA ALA A 118 -7.93 -13.57 -4.19
C ALA A 118 -9.25 -12.96 -3.71
N ALA A 119 -10.39 -13.36 -4.30
CA ALA A 119 -11.72 -12.91 -3.87
C ALA A 119 -12.05 -13.31 -2.43
N ALA A 120 -11.64 -14.51 -2.01
CA ALA A 120 -11.79 -14.95 -0.63
C ALA A 120 -10.97 -14.07 0.33
N GLU A 121 -9.73 -13.72 -0.01
CA GLU A 121 -8.91 -12.81 0.79
C GLU A 121 -9.48 -11.38 0.80
N PHE A 122 -9.95 -10.84 -0.34
CA PHE A 122 -10.63 -9.53 -0.38
C PHE A 122 -11.85 -9.48 0.54
N THR A 123 -12.65 -10.55 0.57
CA THR A 123 -13.82 -10.64 1.46
C THR A 123 -13.44 -10.54 2.94
N LYS A 124 -12.30 -11.14 3.35
CA LYS A 124 -11.81 -11.06 4.74
C LYS A 124 -11.46 -9.62 5.15
N ILE A 125 -11.02 -8.78 4.22
CA ILE A 125 -10.64 -7.38 4.49
C ILE A 125 -11.85 -6.57 4.98
N LEU A 126 -13.06 -6.89 4.53
CA LEU A 126 -14.29 -6.19 4.95
C LEU A 126 -14.55 -6.27 6.45
N ARG A 127 -13.94 -7.23 7.17
CA ARG A 127 -13.99 -7.27 8.65
C ARG A 127 -13.15 -6.17 9.31
N TYR A 128 -12.09 -5.74 8.65
CA TYR A 128 -11.12 -4.75 9.16
C TYR A 128 -11.33 -3.37 8.57
N SER A 129 -11.81 -3.30 7.34
CA SER A 129 -12.03 -2.06 6.59
C SER A 129 -13.31 -2.18 5.80
N PRO A 130 -14.47 -2.13 6.48
CA PRO A 130 -15.78 -2.32 5.84
C PRO A 130 -16.08 -1.24 4.80
N ASP A 131 -15.40 -0.09 4.86
CA ASP A 131 -15.64 1.04 3.98
C ASP A 131 -14.56 1.17 2.91
N SER A 132 -13.83 0.11 2.56
CA SER A 132 -12.76 0.18 1.56
C SER A 132 -13.29 0.14 0.12
N PRO A 133 -13.21 1.25 -0.66
CA PRO A 133 -13.71 1.25 -2.04
C PRO A 133 -12.92 0.30 -2.95
N GLU A 134 -11.62 0.15 -2.68
CA GLU A 134 -10.74 -0.75 -3.44
C GLU A 134 -11.21 -2.20 -3.33
N VAL A 135 -11.64 -2.63 -2.14
CA VAL A 135 -12.12 -4.00 -1.91
C VAL A 135 -13.42 -4.27 -2.65
N TYR A 136 -14.40 -3.35 -2.57
CA TYR A 136 -15.65 -3.49 -3.31
C TYR A 136 -15.43 -3.50 -4.83
N GLN A 137 -14.51 -2.66 -5.32
CA GLN A 137 -14.14 -2.68 -6.73
C GLN A 137 -13.52 -4.03 -7.12
N ALA A 138 -12.58 -4.56 -6.33
CA ALA A 138 -11.94 -5.84 -6.61
C ALA A 138 -12.94 -7.01 -6.62
N LEU A 139 -13.90 -7.02 -5.70
CA LEU A 139 -14.98 -8.02 -5.67
C LEU A 139 -15.94 -7.87 -6.84
N ALA A 140 -16.29 -6.64 -7.23
CA ALA A 140 -17.11 -6.39 -8.41
C ALA A 140 -16.41 -6.89 -9.69
N ASP A 141 -15.12 -6.58 -9.85
CA ASP A 141 -14.29 -7.02 -10.97
C ASP A 141 -14.23 -8.55 -11.05
N TYR A 142 -13.96 -9.21 -9.92
CA TYR A 142 -13.95 -10.67 -9.84
C TYR A 142 -15.28 -11.28 -10.31
N HIS A 143 -16.41 -10.80 -9.79
CA HIS A 143 -17.71 -11.33 -10.19
C HIS A 143 -18.05 -11.05 -11.65
N GLN A 144 -17.59 -9.92 -12.20
CA GLN A 144 -17.75 -9.60 -13.61
C GLN A 144 -16.92 -10.55 -14.48
N GLU A 145 -15.66 -10.79 -14.12
CA GLU A 145 -14.76 -11.74 -14.81
C GLU A 145 -15.33 -13.16 -14.80
N MET A 146 -16.00 -13.56 -13.71
CA MET A 146 -16.70 -14.85 -13.60
C MET A 146 -18.06 -14.88 -14.34
N GLY A 147 -18.43 -13.82 -15.06
CA GLY A 147 -19.71 -13.72 -15.78
C GLY A 147 -20.94 -13.47 -14.88
N ASN A 148 -20.75 -13.29 -13.57
CA ASN A 148 -21.80 -12.99 -12.62
C ASN A 148 -22.02 -11.47 -12.48
N LYS A 149 -22.51 -10.86 -13.57
CA LYS A 149 -22.83 -9.43 -13.62
C LYS A 149 -23.79 -8.96 -12.49
N PRO A 150 -24.83 -9.72 -12.10
CA PRO A 150 -25.69 -9.33 -10.97
C PRO A 150 -24.91 -9.18 -9.66
N LYS A 151 -24.04 -10.14 -9.32
CA LYS A 151 -23.25 -10.06 -8.09
C LYS A 151 -22.19 -8.96 -8.16
N ALA A 152 -21.62 -8.73 -9.34
CA ALA A 152 -20.70 -7.61 -9.55
C ALA A 152 -21.39 -6.27 -9.27
N LEU A 153 -22.60 -6.07 -9.81
CA LEU A 153 -23.40 -4.87 -9.57
C LEU A 153 -23.75 -4.72 -8.09
N GLU A 154 -24.06 -5.82 -7.40
CA GLU A 154 -24.30 -5.83 -5.95
C GLU A 154 -23.08 -5.30 -5.17
N MET A 155 -21.87 -5.77 -5.48
CA MET A 155 -20.65 -5.30 -4.81
C MET A 155 -20.36 -3.81 -5.08
N ALA A 156 -20.52 -3.36 -6.31
CA ALA A 156 -20.38 -1.94 -6.64
C ALA A 156 -21.44 -1.07 -5.95
N THR A 157 -22.67 -1.60 -5.83
CA THR A 157 -23.78 -0.95 -5.11
C THR A 157 -23.44 -0.78 -3.64
N GLU A 158 -23.10 -1.88 -2.95
CA GLU A 158 -22.76 -1.83 -1.52
C GLU A 158 -21.57 -0.91 -1.25
N GLY A 159 -20.54 -0.98 -2.09
CA GLY A 159 -19.39 -0.07 -1.99
C GLY A 159 -19.80 1.40 -2.12
N LEU A 160 -20.73 1.73 -3.02
CA LEU A 160 -21.24 3.10 -3.16
C LEU A 160 -22.09 3.56 -1.98
N ARG A 161 -22.86 2.66 -1.36
CA ARG A 161 -23.63 3.02 -0.16
C ARG A 161 -22.70 3.37 1.00
N ARG A 162 -21.52 2.77 1.08
CA ARG A 162 -20.51 3.11 2.10
C ARG A 162 -19.62 4.27 1.70
N ASN A 163 -19.34 4.39 0.41
CA ASN A 163 -18.44 5.39 -0.16
C ASN A 163 -19.09 6.13 -1.33
N PRO A 164 -20.08 6.99 -1.07
CA PRO A 164 -20.81 7.69 -2.12
C PRO A 164 -19.93 8.65 -2.94
N GLY A 165 -18.76 9.02 -2.42
CA GLY A 165 -17.76 9.83 -3.12
C GLY A 165 -16.86 9.07 -4.10
N SER A 166 -16.85 7.73 -4.07
CA SER A 166 -15.89 6.94 -4.85
C SER A 166 -16.21 6.95 -6.35
N GLN A 167 -15.40 7.69 -7.12
CA GLN A 167 -15.55 7.77 -8.58
C GLN A 167 -15.30 6.42 -9.27
N ALA A 168 -14.38 5.62 -8.74
CA ALA A 168 -14.09 4.30 -9.27
C ALA A 168 -15.32 3.37 -9.14
N LEU A 169 -16.01 3.41 -8.00
CA LEU A 169 -17.22 2.63 -7.79
C LEU A 169 -18.40 3.17 -8.59
N LYS A 170 -18.52 4.49 -8.75
CA LYS A 170 -19.54 5.10 -9.63
C LYS A 170 -19.40 4.61 -11.07
N ARG A 171 -18.17 4.62 -11.58
CA ARG A 171 -17.84 4.10 -12.91
C ARG A 171 -18.21 2.63 -13.03
N ARG A 172 -17.75 1.78 -12.10
CA ARG A 172 -18.06 0.34 -12.11
C ARG A 172 -19.56 0.08 -12.04
N TYR A 173 -20.28 0.75 -11.15
CA TYR A 173 -21.73 0.62 -11.04
C TYR A 173 -22.44 0.90 -12.38
N THR A 174 -22.06 1.97 -13.08
CA THR A 174 -22.63 2.30 -14.39
C THR A 174 -22.23 1.30 -15.48
N GLU A 175 -20.97 0.88 -15.56
CA GLU A 175 -20.50 -0.18 -16.49
C GLU A 175 -21.29 -1.50 -16.30
N LEU A 176 -21.62 -1.81 -15.05
CA LEU A 176 -22.39 -2.97 -14.65
C LEU A 176 -23.91 -2.82 -14.86
N GLY A 177 -24.39 -1.68 -15.39
CA GLY A 177 -25.80 -1.45 -15.74
C GLY A 177 -26.64 -0.82 -14.62
N GLY A 178 -25.99 -0.30 -13.57
CA GLY A 178 -26.65 0.51 -12.56
C GLY A 178 -27.20 1.83 -13.12
N LYS A 179 -28.27 2.34 -12.52
CA LYS A 179 -29.01 3.53 -12.99
C LYS A 179 -28.88 4.68 -11.99
N LEU A 180 -28.99 5.92 -12.49
CA LEU A 180 -29.06 7.10 -11.64
C LEU A 180 -30.46 7.25 -11.01
N PRO A 181 -30.58 7.87 -9.83
CA PRO A 181 -29.49 8.37 -8.97
C PRO A 181 -28.66 7.23 -8.36
N TYR A 182 -27.42 7.52 -7.95
CA TYR A 182 -26.58 6.52 -7.29
C TYR A 182 -27.23 5.99 -6.00
N PRO A 183 -26.89 4.75 -5.57
CA PRO A 183 -27.41 4.17 -4.34
C PRO A 183 -27.23 5.09 -3.13
N GLU A 184 -28.28 5.21 -2.33
CA GLU A 184 -28.27 6.05 -1.14
C GLU A 184 -27.24 5.55 -0.12
N ALA A 185 -26.49 6.49 0.46
CA ALA A 185 -25.49 6.18 1.44
C ALA A 185 -26.13 5.55 2.69
N VAL A 186 -25.50 4.51 3.24
CA VAL A 186 -25.85 4.09 4.59
C VAL A 186 -25.35 5.18 5.53
N ALA A 187 -26.20 5.65 6.44
CA ALA A 187 -25.75 6.51 7.53
C ALA A 187 -24.71 5.74 8.33
N ILE A 188 -23.43 6.05 8.14
CA ILE A 188 -22.34 5.50 8.94
C ILE A 188 -22.55 6.10 10.32
N THR A 189 -23.08 5.31 11.26
CA THR A 189 -23.09 5.66 12.67
C THR A 189 -21.65 5.56 13.13
N VAL A 190 -20.87 6.64 12.94
CA VAL A 190 -19.62 6.81 13.66
C VAL A 190 -20.00 6.86 15.14
N PRO A 191 -19.54 5.93 16.00
CA PRO A 191 -19.75 6.05 17.43
C PRO A 191 -19.17 7.39 17.87
N THR A 192 -20.05 8.34 18.17
CA THR A 192 -19.68 9.69 18.59
C THR A 192 -19.74 9.71 20.11
N GLU A 193 -18.66 9.29 20.75
CA GLU A 193 -18.38 9.46 22.19
C GLU A 193 -16.86 9.25 22.33
N ALA A 194 -16.04 10.28 22.53
CA ALA A 194 -16.02 11.07 23.73
C ALA A 194 -16.23 12.59 23.50
N THR A 195 -17.22 13.10 24.22
CA THR A 195 -17.35 14.48 24.69
C THR A 195 -16.00 15.02 25.21
N ARG A 196 -15.48 16.08 24.63
CA ARG A 196 -15.61 17.47 25.12
C ARG A 196 -15.07 17.66 26.55
N ASP A 197 -13.76 17.69 26.69
CA ASP A 197 -13.13 18.49 27.75
C ASP A 197 -12.72 19.84 27.17
N GLU A 198 -13.57 20.82 27.50
CA GLU A 198 -13.22 22.18 27.91
C GLU A 198 -12.07 22.89 27.15
N VAL A 199 -12.47 23.66 26.15
CA VAL A 199 -11.76 24.89 25.78
C VAL A 199 -11.78 25.82 26.99
N LYS A 200 -10.65 25.95 27.70
CA LYS A 200 -10.35 27.15 28.47
C LYS A 200 -9.54 28.09 27.61
N GLU A 201 -10.29 29.02 27.03
CA GLU A 201 -9.85 30.32 26.55
C GLU A 201 -9.13 31.03 27.72
N VAL A 202 -7.82 31.29 27.57
CA VAL A 202 -7.12 32.30 28.37
C VAL A 202 -6.77 33.43 27.42
N THR A 203 -7.53 34.50 27.60
CA THR A 203 -7.41 35.81 26.99
C THR A 203 -6.09 36.49 27.32
N SER A 204 -5.63 37.28 26.35
CA SER A 204 -4.51 38.21 26.40
C SER A 204 -4.64 39.30 27.47
N GLU A 205 -3.52 39.73 28.03
CA GLU A 205 -3.36 41.10 28.56
C GLU A 205 -1.91 41.56 28.32
N ALA A 206 -1.74 42.81 27.89
CA ALA A 206 -0.48 43.39 27.44
C ALA A 206 0.02 44.53 28.37
N ALA A 207 1.30 44.44 28.77
CA ALA A 207 2.35 45.50 28.94
C ALA A 207 2.17 46.61 30.03
N PRO A 208 3.17 47.52 30.31
CA PRO A 208 4.59 47.67 29.92
C PRO A 208 5.54 48.06 31.14
N PRO A 209 6.65 48.84 31.01
CA PRO A 209 8.03 48.45 30.67
C PRO A 209 9.12 48.84 31.73
N SER A 210 10.41 48.71 31.34
CA SER A 210 11.69 49.19 31.95
C SER A 210 12.48 48.14 32.74
N GLY A 211 13.80 47.98 32.63
CA GLY A 211 14.85 48.60 31.81
C GLY A 211 16.23 48.02 32.19
N GLU A 212 17.16 48.00 31.22
CA GLU A 212 18.65 47.82 31.31
C GLU A 212 19.23 46.54 31.95
N ALA A 213 20.41 46.02 31.61
CA ALA A 213 21.32 46.01 30.46
C ALA A 213 22.52 45.12 30.87
N THR A 214 23.13 44.42 29.90
CA THR A 214 24.50 43.80 29.81
C THR A 214 24.45 42.31 29.47
N SER A 215 24.70 41.93 28.20
CA SER A 215 26.01 41.75 27.52
C SER A 215 26.70 40.44 27.90
N GLN A 216 26.66 39.45 27.01
CA GLN A 216 27.84 39.03 26.25
C GLN A 216 27.46 38.11 25.08
N ALA A 217 28.02 38.46 23.93
CA ALA A 217 27.92 37.77 22.65
C ALA A 217 28.94 36.63 22.53
N THR A 218 28.60 35.60 21.75
CA THR A 218 29.48 35.06 20.69
C THR A 218 28.65 34.37 19.62
N ASP A 219 28.64 35.02 18.45
CA ASP A 219 28.81 34.54 17.07
C ASP A 219 27.87 33.52 16.40
N ASP A 220 27.31 34.07 15.32
CA ASP A 220 26.44 33.54 14.28
C ASP A 220 27.08 32.52 13.34
N ALA A 221 26.23 31.63 12.80
CA ALA A 221 26.35 31.15 11.42
C ALA A 221 24.95 30.88 10.81
N ASN A 222 24.29 31.98 10.44
CA ASN A 222 23.60 32.24 9.17
C ASN A 222 22.84 31.07 8.45
N LEU A 223 21.52 31.04 8.61
CA LEU A 223 20.57 30.38 7.69
C LEU A 223 19.70 31.45 7.04
N THR A 224 20.00 31.81 5.80
CA THR A 224 19.13 32.62 4.95
C THR A 224 18.16 31.70 4.17
N ALA A 225 16.87 31.88 4.44
CA ALA A 225 15.78 31.33 3.63
C ALA A 225 15.48 32.27 2.45
N PRO A 226 15.22 31.76 1.23
CA PRO A 226 14.56 32.55 0.20
C PRO A 226 13.04 32.33 0.25
N THR A 227 12.33 33.43 0.45
CA THR A 227 10.89 33.57 0.27
C THR A 227 10.53 33.53 -1.21
N GLY A 228 9.74 32.54 -1.63
CA GLY A 228 9.10 32.46 -2.95
C GLY A 228 7.75 31.75 -2.86
N PRO A 229 6.78 32.06 -3.73
CA PRO A 229 5.41 31.57 -3.62
C PRO A 229 5.33 30.06 -3.93
N THR A 230 4.65 29.31 -3.06
CA THR A 230 4.38 27.87 -3.19
C THR A 230 3.55 27.54 -4.42
N PRO A 231 4.04 26.68 -5.35
CA PRO A 231 3.22 26.13 -6.42
C PRO A 231 2.23 25.10 -5.86
N GLN A 232 0.98 25.23 -6.30
CA GLN A 232 -0.10 24.31 -6.04
C GLN A 232 0.14 23.03 -6.87
N ASN A 233 0.74 22.01 -6.26
CA ASN A 233 1.02 20.74 -6.93
C ASN A 233 -0.23 19.85 -6.94
N ASP A 234 -0.60 19.37 -8.12
CA ASP A 234 -1.61 18.33 -8.32
C ASP A 234 -1.32 17.08 -7.46
N PRO A 235 -2.34 16.30 -7.07
CA PRO A 235 -2.14 15.07 -6.32
C PRO A 235 -1.22 14.11 -7.11
N PRO A 236 -0.29 13.41 -6.43
CA PRO A 236 0.72 12.60 -7.10
C PRO A 236 0.06 11.48 -7.91
N LYS A 237 0.44 11.38 -9.19
CA LYS A 237 0.01 10.29 -10.08
C LYS A 237 0.45 8.95 -9.48
N ILE A 238 -0.50 8.05 -9.26
CA ILE A 238 -0.27 6.70 -8.73
C ILE A 238 0.12 5.81 -9.93
N GLY A 239 1.29 5.18 -9.89
CA GLY A 239 1.68 4.15 -10.88
C GLY A 239 2.54 4.63 -12.05
N SER A 240 3.07 3.67 -12.81
CA SER A 240 3.65 3.88 -14.15
C SER A 240 2.59 3.60 -15.23
N PRO A 241 2.78 4.01 -16.50
CA PRO A 241 1.85 3.71 -17.59
C PRO A 241 1.59 2.21 -17.78
N THR A 242 2.55 1.36 -17.43
CA THR A 242 2.47 -0.10 -17.55
C THR A 242 1.95 -0.78 -16.27
N ASN A 243 2.00 -0.11 -15.12
CA ASN A 243 1.48 -0.63 -13.86
C ASN A 243 0.84 0.48 -13.00
N PRO A 244 -0.46 0.75 -13.18
CA PRO A 244 -1.17 1.80 -12.44
C PRO A 244 -1.33 1.51 -10.94
N TYR A 245 -0.95 0.31 -10.48
CA TYR A 245 -1.04 -0.10 -9.08
C TYR A 245 0.30 -0.01 -8.34
N CYS A 246 1.43 0.18 -9.04
CA CYS A 246 2.74 0.27 -8.40
C CYS A 246 3.12 1.71 -8.06
N ARG A 247 2.90 2.11 -6.80
CA ARG A 247 3.17 3.48 -6.33
C ARG A 247 4.66 3.90 -6.34
N PHE A 248 5.61 2.96 -6.44
CA PHE A 248 7.05 3.25 -6.31
C PHE A 248 7.96 2.43 -7.26
N CYS A 249 7.43 1.95 -8.38
CA CYS A 249 8.29 1.37 -9.41
C CYS A 249 9.00 2.51 -10.14
N THR A 250 10.32 2.40 -10.32
CA THR A 250 11.02 3.20 -11.34
C THR A 250 10.71 2.61 -12.72
N ASP A 251 10.64 3.45 -13.74
CA ASP A 251 10.46 3.03 -15.14
C ASP A 251 11.55 2.07 -15.61
#